data_AF-A0A2M7CZA3-F1
#
_entry.id   AF-A0A2M7CZA3-F1
#
_cell.length_a   1.000
_cell.length_b   1.000
_cell.length_c   1.000
_cell.angle_alpha   90.00
_cell.angle_beta   90.00
_cell.angle_gamma   90.00
#
_symmetry.space_group_name_H-M   'P 1'
#
loop_
_entity.id
_entity.type
_entity.pdbx_description
1 polymer ?
#
loop_
_entity_poly.entity_id
_entity_poly.type
_entity_poly.pdbx_seq_one_letter_code
_entity_poly.pdbx_strand_id
1 'polypeptide(L)'
;MNSTAIGRFIDDLIGYDYILFGASFFLFLLFIILGMVLRRKTALSIIILLFAFLTLILGPTLGYVKMHNTMFKNSTNIVSQKELTFTQAIVLMGTLVNESNVDFKSCKITASLYKTSANKLKNYLYSFKAFQEMSILEDAIQKGETREFKLIIEPFTYTKEYNISLGAKCK
;
A
#
# COMPACT_ATOMS: atom_id res chain seq x y z
N MET A 1 9.60 -4.89 -25.61
CA MET A 1 10.20 -6.06 -24.93
C MET A 1 9.24 -6.53 -23.85
N ASN A 2 8.73 -7.75 -23.96
CA ASN A 2 7.75 -8.33 -23.03
C ASN A 2 8.44 -8.80 -21.75
N SER A 3 8.51 -7.96 -20.71
CA SER A 3 8.81 -8.43 -19.36
C SER A 3 7.61 -9.23 -18.83
N THR A 4 7.85 -10.50 -18.50
CA THR A 4 6.91 -11.37 -17.79
C THR A 4 6.48 -10.71 -16.48
N ALA A 5 5.26 -11.02 -15.99
CA ALA A 5 4.74 -10.46 -14.74
C ALA A 5 5.70 -10.64 -13.54
N ILE A 6 6.52 -11.69 -13.60
CA ILE A 6 7.58 -12.01 -12.62
C ILE A 6 8.70 -10.96 -12.67
N GLY A 7 9.14 -10.54 -13.86
CA GLY A 7 10.16 -9.50 -14.00
C GLY A 7 9.72 -8.16 -13.40
N ARG A 8 8.47 -7.76 -13.63
CA ARG A 8 7.91 -6.54 -13.00
C ARG A 8 7.82 -6.64 -11.48
N PHE A 9 7.53 -7.83 -10.95
CA PHE A 9 7.48 -8.06 -9.50
C PHE A 9 8.87 -8.00 -8.85
N ILE A 10 9.90 -8.48 -9.57
CA ILE A 10 11.30 -8.40 -9.14
C ILE A 10 11.82 -6.96 -9.25
N ASP A 11 11.44 -6.23 -10.30
CA ASP A 11 11.81 -4.82 -10.50
C ASP A 11 11.09 -3.88 -9.51
N ASP A 12 9.91 -4.26 -9.01
CA ASP A 12 9.20 -3.56 -7.93
C ASP A 12 9.78 -3.87 -6.54
N LEU A 13 10.61 -4.92 -6.41
CA LEU A 13 11.20 -5.32 -5.13
C LEU A 13 12.46 -4.49 -4.86
N ILE A 14 12.38 -3.59 -3.90
CA ILE A 14 13.46 -2.66 -3.58
C ILE A 14 14.63 -3.48 -2.98
N GLY A 15 15.88 -3.07 -3.21
CA GLY A 15 17.06 -3.75 -2.63
C GLY A 15 16.98 -3.95 -1.10
N TYR A 16 16.26 -3.06 -0.41
CA TYR A 16 15.97 -3.18 1.02
C TYR A 16 15.11 -4.38 1.38
N ASP A 17 14.18 -4.79 0.52
CA ASP A 17 13.35 -5.96 0.75
C ASP A 17 14.20 -7.23 0.74
N TYR A 18 15.19 -7.33 -0.16
CA TYR A 18 16.16 -8.42 -0.15
C TYR A 18 17.00 -8.48 1.13
N ILE A 19 17.43 -7.31 1.63
CA ILE A 19 18.15 -7.23 2.92
C ILE A 19 17.24 -7.68 4.06
N LEU A 20 15.97 -7.27 4.06
CA LEU A 20 14.99 -7.64 5.09
C LEU A 20 14.71 -9.15 5.09
N PHE A 21 14.46 -9.74 3.92
CA PHE A 21 14.25 -11.17 3.76
C PHE A 21 15.52 -11.97 4.14
N GLY A 22 16.70 -11.51 3.69
CA GLY A 22 17.98 -12.13 3.99
C GLY A 22 18.32 -12.09 5.48
N ALA A 23 18.14 -10.93 6.14
CA ALA A 23 18.34 -10.78 7.57
C ALA A 23 17.36 -11.64 8.39
N SER A 24 16.09 -11.69 7.99
CA SER A 24 15.08 -12.53 8.63
C SER A 24 15.43 -14.02 8.51
N PHE A 25 15.91 -14.46 7.34
CA PHE A 25 16.36 -15.83 7.12
C PHE A 25 17.62 -16.18 7.92
N PHE A 26 18.60 -15.27 7.98
CA PHE A 26 19.79 -15.46 8.79
C PHE A 26 19.46 -15.59 10.29
N LEU A 27 18.56 -14.74 10.78
CA LEU A 27 18.09 -14.76 12.17
C LEU A 27 17.33 -16.06 12.50
N PHE A 28 16.55 -16.56 11.54
CA PHE A 28 15.94 -17.89 11.62
C PHE A 28 16.99 -19.00 11.80
N LEU A 29 18.04 -19.03 10.95
CA LEU A 29 19.11 -20.02 11.07
C LEU A 29 19.82 -19.95 12.43
N LEU A 30 20.07 -18.75 12.94
CA LEU A 30 20.66 -18.53 14.25
C LEU A 30 19.80 -19.16 15.36
N PHE A 31 18.47 -18.95 15.32
CA PHE A 31 17.56 -19.57 16.29
C PHE A 31 17.50 -21.09 16.17
N ILE A 32 17.58 -21.66 14.96
CA ILE A 32 17.67 -23.12 14.78
C ILE A 32 18.93 -23.68 15.44
N ILE A 33 20.08 -23.05 15.20
CA ILE A 33 21.36 -23.46 15.80
C ILE A 33 21.29 -23.32 17.32
N LEU A 34 20.76 -22.21 17.83
CA LEU A 34 20.59 -21.97 19.26
C LEU A 34 19.67 -23.03 19.91
N GLY A 35 18.56 -23.35 19.26
CA GLY A 35 17.64 -24.41 19.69
C GLY A 35 18.33 -25.78 19.76
N MET A 36 19.21 -26.07 18.80
CA MET A 36 19.99 -27.31 18.77
C MET A 36 21.05 -27.36 19.88
N VAL A 37 21.76 -26.27 20.14
CA VAL A 37 22.77 -26.17 21.22
C VAL A 37 22.11 -26.32 22.60
N LEU A 38 20.92 -25.74 22.79
CA LEU A 38 20.18 -25.79 24.06
C LEU A 38 19.29 -27.05 24.19
N ARG A 39 19.52 -28.09 23.37
CA ARG A 39 18.75 -29.36 23.39
C ARG A 39 18.65 -30.01 24.77
N ARG A 40 19.60 -29.76 25.67
CA ARG A 40 19.60 -30.28 27.05
C ARG A 40 18.45 -29.72 27.90
N LYS A 41 17.90 -28.54 27.55
CA LYS A 41 16.70 -27.94 28.14
C LYS A 41 15.55 -28.02 27.15
N THR A 42 14.87 -29.17 27.11
CA THR A 42 13.85 -29.53 26.11
C THR A 42 12.75 -28.48 25.94
N ALA A 43 12.16 -27.98 27.03
CA ALA A 43 11.12 -26.96 26.98
C ALA A 43 11.60 -25.66 26.32
N LEU A 44 12.81 -25.22 26.66
CA LEU A 44 13.38 -23.97 26.16
C LEU A 44 13.78 -24.10 24.68
N SER A 45 14.30 -25.25 24.26
CA SER A 45 14.59 -25.56 22.85
C SER A 45 13.33 -25.50 21.98
N ILE A 46 12.21 -26.05 22.46
CA ILE A 46 10.92 -26.01 21.74
C ILE A 46 10.42 -24.58 21.56
N ILE A 47 10.51 -23.74 22.61
CA ILE A 47 10.09 -22.33 22.53
C ILE A 47 10.93 -21.56 21.50
N ILE A 48 12.26 -21.75 21.51
CA ILE A 48 13.15 -21.09 20.55
C ILE A 48 12.83 -21.52 19.11
N LEU A 49 12.58 -22.81 18.89
CA LEU A 49 12.18 -23.32 17.57
C LEU A 49 10.88 -22.69 17.08
N LEU A 50 9.87 -22.61 17.94
CA LEU A 50 8.60 -21.97 17.60
C LEU A 50 8.80 -20.48 17.27
N PHE A 51 9.65 -19.79 18.04
CA PHE A 51 10.02 -18.40 17.78
C PHE A 51 10.78 -18.22 16.46
N ALA A 52 11.60 -19.19 16.05
CA ALA A 52 12.27 -19.19 14.76
C ALA A 52 11.25 -19.16 13.61
N PHE A 53 10.25 -20.05 13.64
CA PHE A 53 9.21 -20.06 12.60
C PHE A 53 8.35 -18.80 12.60
N LEU A 54 8.02 -18.26 13.79
CA LEU A 54 7.32 -16.99 13.91
C LEU A 54 8.11 -15.85 13.27
N THR A 55 9.39 -15.72 13.56
CA THR A 55 10.23 -14.64 13.01
C THR A 55 10.44 -14.75 11.51
N LEU A 56 10.50 -15.97 10.96
CA LEU A 56 10.59 -16.17 9.50
C LEU A 56 9.36 -15.64 8.74
N ILE A 57 8.17 -15.73 9.34
CA ILE A 57 6.92 -15.27 8.72
C ILE A 57 6.64 -13.81 9.08
N LEU A 58 6.66 -13.48 10.37
CA LEU A 58 6.29 -12.16 10.89
C LEU A 58 7.36 -11.10 10.63
N GLY A 59 8.64 -11.47 10.63
CA GLY A 59 9.76 -10.57 10.39
C GLY A 59 9.64 -9.82 9.07
N PRO A 60 9.62 -10.53 7.93
CA PRO A 60 9.53 -9.87 6.64
C PRO A 60 8.16 -9.20 6.39
N THR A 61 7.06 -9.81 6.85
CA THR A 61 5.71 -9.24 6.62
C THR A 61 5.53 -7.91 7.37
N LEU A 62 5.84 -7.87 8.67
CA LEU A 62 5.73 -6.65 9.46
C LEU A 62 6.82 -5.64 9.08
N GLY A 63 8.04 -6.12 8.81
CA GLY A 63 9.16 -5.29 8.38
C GLY A 63 8.86 -4.56 7.07
N TYR A 64 8.33 -5.27 6.08
CA TYR A 64 7.97 -4.69 4.78
C TYR A 64 6.92 -3.58 4.94
N VAL A 65 5.82 -3.88 5.65
CA VAL A 65 4.74 -2.91 5.87
C VAL A 65 5.23 -1.67 6.61
N LYS A 66 6.02 -1.85 7.67
CA LYS A 66 6.49 -0.72 8.48
C LYS A 66 7.51 0.12 7.74
N MET A 67 8.43 -0.53 7.01
CA MET A 67 9.45 0.15 6.22
C MET A 67 8.80 0.95 5.09
N HIS A 68 7.90 0.34 4.32
CA HIS A 68 7.25 1.02 3.20
C HIS A 68 6.40 2.21 3.68
N ASN A 69 5.63 2.06 4.76
CA ASN A 69 4.83 3.16 5.31
C ASN A 69 5.66 4.32 5.86
N THR A 70 6.90 4.06 6.28
CA THR A 70 7.79 5.09 6.84
C THR A 70 8.62 5.76 5.73
N MET A 71 9.09 4.96 4.77
CA MET A 71 9.91 5.42 3.66
C MET A 71 9.11 6.13 2.57
N PHE A 72 7.84 5.79 2.37
CA PHE A 72 6.98 6.36 1.32
C PHE A 72 5.75 7.06 1.89
N LYS A 73 5.94 7.77 3.01
CA LYS A 73 4.86 8.51 3.65
C LYS A 73 4.32 9.57 2.68
N ASN A 74 3.04 9.48 2.37
CA ASN A 74 2.34 10.42 1.51
C ASN A 74 1.06 10.90 2.20
N SER A 75 0.59 12.07 1.80
CA SER A 75 -0.75 12.55 2.16
C SER A 75 -1.48 13.03 0.92
N THR A 76 -2.75 12.64 0.79
CA THR A 76 -3.61 13.02 -0.32
C THR A 76 -4.80 13.80 0.22
N ASN A 77 -5.05 14.98 -0.36
CA ASN A 77 -6.21 15.80 -0.03
C ASN A 77 -7.06 16.02 -1.27
N ILE A 78 -8.38 16.02 -1.08
CA ILE A 78 -9.32 16.41 -2.12
C ILE A 78 -9.50 17.93 -2.05
N VAL A 79 -9.14 18.63 -3.12
CA VAL A 79 -9.29 20.09 -3.21
C VAL A 79 -10.64 20.45 -3.82
N SER A 80 -11.08 19.73 -4.85
CA SER A 80 -12.36 19.97 -5.50
C SER A 80 -12.95 18.72 -6.13
N GLN A 81 -14.27 18.61 -6.10
CA GLN A 81 -15.04 17.56 -6.77
C GLN A 81 -16.10 18.26 -7.63
N LYS A 82 -16.08 18.02 -8.94
CA LYS A 82 -17.07 18.58 -9.87
C LYS A 82 -17.63 17.50 -10.76
N GLU A 83 -18.94 17.31 -10.69
CA GLU A 83 -19.69 16.50 -11.64
C GLU A 83 -19.95 17.33 -12.91
N LEU A 84 -19.65 16.77 -14.09
CA LEU A 84 -19.86 17.46 -15.35
C LEU A 84 -21.31 17.26 -15.80
N THR A 85 -22.02 18.35 -16.09
CA THR A 85 -23.44 18.32 -16.49
C THR A 85 -23.68 17.77 -17.89
N PHE A 86 -22.66 17.83 -18.76
CA PHE A 86 -22.76 17.48 -20.18
C PHE A 86 -22.17 16.11 -20.53
N THR A 87 -21.44 15.50 -19.60
CA THR A 87 -20.74 14.21 -19.78
C THR A 87 -20.87 13.40 -18.50
N GLN A 88 -21.05 12.08 -18.61
CA GLN A 88 -21.10 11.16 -17.46
C GLN A 88 -19.72 11.01 -16.82
N ALA A 89 -19.25 12.04 -16.13
CA ALA A 89 -17.89 12.18 -15.68
C ALA A 89 -17.79 13.00 -14.39
N ILE A 90 -16.95 12.54 -13.46
CA ILE A 90 -16.56 13.33 -12.29
C ILE A 90 -15.10 13.76 -12.47
N VAL A 91 -14.87 15.07 -12.33
CA VAL A 91 -13.53 15.64 -12.28
C VAL A 91 -13.15 15.84 -10.81
N LEU A 92 -12.13 15.12 -10.37
CA LEU A 92 -11.51 15.27 -9.07
C LEU A 92 -10.21 16.04 -9.21
N MET A 93 -10.09 17.10 -8.43
CA MET A 93 -8.84 17.84 -8.24
C MET A 93 -8.36 17.57 -6.84
N GLY A 94 -7.12 17.10 -6.72
CA GLY A 94 -6.51 16.78 -5.44
C GLY A 94 -5.06 17.24 -5.38
N THR A 95 -4.52 17.23 -4.17
CA THR A 95 -3.10 17.44 -3.92
C THR A 95 -2.51 16.18 -3.31
N LEU A 96 -1.31 15.84 -3.76
CA LEU A 96 -0.47 14.78 -3.21
C LEU A 96 0.80 15.43 -2.66
N VAL A 97 1.07 15.22 -1.37
CA VAL A 97 2.27 15.73 -0.71
C VAL A 97 3.22 14.57 -0.46
N ASN A 98 4.47 14.73 -0.89
CA ASN A 98 5.55 13.81 -0.52
C ASN A 98 6.12 14.21 0.84
N GLU A 99 5.61 13.59 1.91
CA GLU A 99 6.11 13.76 3.28
C GLU A 99 7.30 12.85 3.60
N SER A 100 7.80 12.13 2.60
CA SER A 100 8.83 11.13 2.80
C SER A 100 10.23 11.73 2.78
N ASN A 101 11.23 10.89 3.06
CA ASN A 101 12.63 11.30 2.97
C ASN A 101 13.28 11.02 1.61
N VAL A 102 12.50 10.52 0.64
CA VAL A 102 12.97 10.12 -0.70
C VAL A 102 12.08 10.72 -1.77
N ASP A 103 12.63 10.87 -2.98
CA ASP A 103 11.84 11.28 -4.14
C ASP A 103 10.99 10.09 -4.61
N PHE A 104 9.72 10.34 -4.94
CA PHE A 104 8.88 9.34 -5.57
C PHE A 104 9.20 9.29 -7.05
N LYS A 105 9.67 8.13 -7.53
CA LYS A 105 9.87 7.87 -8.95
C LYS A 105 8.55 7.73 -9.67
N SER A 106 7.58 7.05 -9.05
CA SER A 106 6.25 6.85 -9.62
C SER A 106 5.22 6.73 -8.51
N CYS A 107 4.09 7.40 -8.68
CA CYS A 107 2.98 7.32 -7.74
C CYS A 107 1.68 7.01 -8.46
N LYS A 108 1.05 5.90 -8.04
CA LYS A 108 -0.28 5.52 -8.49
C LYS A 108 -1.32 6.13 -7.56
N ILE A 109 -2.04 7.14 -8.06
CA ILE A 109 -3.13 7.79 -7.36
C ILE A 109 -4.42 7.12 -7.81
N THR A 110 -5.21 6.63 -6.86
CA THR A 110 -6.46 5.91 -7.11
C THR A 110 -7.61 6.64 -6.42
N ALA A 111 -8.65 6.96 -7.17
CA ALA A 111 -9.92 7.43 -6.65
C ALA A 111 -10.91 6.27 -6.61
N SER A 112 -11.46 6.00 -5.44
CA SER A 112 -12.42 4.92 -5.20
C SER A 112 -13.75 5.50 -4.75
N LEU A 113 -14.84 5.11 -5.42
CA LEU A 113 -16.19 5.57 -5.13
C LEU A 113 -16.97 4.50 -4.36
N TYR A 114 -17.58 4.92 -3.26
CA TYR A 114 -18.34 4.07 -2.36
C TYR A 114 -19.80 4.51 -2.31
N LYS A 115 -20.70 3.54 -2.19
CA LYS A 115 -22.14 3.82 -2.03
C LYS A 115 -22.40 4.28 -0.61
N THR A 116 -23.21 5.34 -0.47
CA THR A 116 -23.67 5.82 0.83
C THR A 116 -25.14 5.45 1.04
N SER A 117 -25.51 5.18 2.28
CA SER A 117 -26.86 4.86 2.73
C SER A 117 -27.10 5.44 4.12
N ALA A 118 -28.35 5.79 4.44
CA ALA A 118 -28.73 6.31 5.76
C ALA A 118 -28.46 5.31 6.91
N ASN A 119 -28.37 4.01 6.63
CA ASN A 119 -28.10 3.00 7.65
C ASN A 119 -26.59 2.79 7.86
N LYS A 120 -26.12 3.02 9.11
CA LYS A 120 -24.71 2.88 9.50
C LYS A 120 -24.12 1.49 9.22
N LEU A 121 -24.87 0.42 9.46
CA LEU A 121 -24.39 -0.95 9.20
C LEU A 121 -24.18 -1.21 7.71
N LYS A 122 -25.06 -0.64 6.89
CA LYS A 122 -25.00 -0.77 5.44
C LYS A 122 -23.83 0.04 4.86
N ASN A 123 -23.55 1.23 5.42
CA ASN A 123 -22.35 2.00 5.08
C ASN A 123 -21.05 1.29 5.43
N TYR A 124 -21.00 0.62 6.59
CA TYR A 124 -19.82 -0.16 6.95
C TYR A 124 -19.58 -1.30 5.95
N LEU A 125 -20.63 -2.00 5.52
CA LEU A 125 -20.50 -3.04 4.50
C LEU A 125 -20.05 -2.47 3.14
N TYR A 126 -20.53 -1.28 2.79
CA TYR A 126 -20.20 -0.61 1.54
C TYR A 126 -18.79 -0.03 1.50
N SER A 127 -18.15 0.25 2.63
CA SER A 127 -16.76 0.74 2.65
C SER A 127 -15.73 -0.31 2.22
N PHE A 128 -16.08 -1.60 2.27
CA PHE A 128 -15.16 -2.67 1.87
C PHE A 128 -15.03 -2.85 0.36
N LYS A 129 -16.00 -2.36 -0.42
CA LYS A 129 -16.01 -2.55 -1.87
C LYS A 129 -16.45 -1.28 -2.57
N ALA A 130 -15.48 -0.62 -3.19
CA ALA A 130 -15.76 0.46 -4.13
C ALA A 130 -16.56 -0.09 -5.31
N PHE A 131 -17.53 0.68 -5.78
CA PHE A 131 -18.32 0.29 -6.96
C PHE A 131 -17.65 0.73 -8.26
N GLN A 132 -16.77 1.72 -8.20
CA GLN A 132 -15.97 2.22 -9.32
C GLN A 132 -14.64 2.76 -8.79
N GLU A 133 -13.57 2.47 -9.52
CA GLU A 133 -12.21 2.93 -9.19
C GLU A 133 -11.52 3.38 -10.46
N MET A 134 -10.78 4.49 -10.39
CA MET A 134 -9.97 5.01 -11.48
C MET A 134 -8.61 5.42 -10.93
N SER A 135 -7.56 5.20 -11.70
CA SER A 135 -6.20 5.50 -11.26
C SER A 135 -5.39 6.21 -12.33
N ILE A 136 -4.54 7.14 -11.90
CA ILE A 136 -3.54 7.82 -12.72
C ILE A 136 -2.14 7.54 -12.17
N LEU A 137 -1.14 7.66 -13.03
CA LEU A 137 0.27 7.57 -12.67
C LEU A 137 0.88 8.97 -12.76
N GLU A 138 1.52 9.40 -11.68
CA GLU A 138 2.29 10.64 -11.59
C GLU A 138 3.75 10.27 -11.30
N ASP A 139 4.67 10.74 -12.12
CA ASP A 139 6.09 10.36 -12.02
C ASP A 139 6.94 11.52 -11.48
N ALA A 140 8.05 11.18 -10.84
CA ALA A 140 9.06 12.13 -10.33
C ALA A 140 8.50 13.24 -9.42
N ILE A 141 7.97 12.88 -8.25
CA ILE A 141 7.55 13.83 -7.20
C ILE A 141 8.71 13.98 -6.21
N GLN A 142 9.28 15.18 -6.13
CA GLN A 142 10.41 15.45 -5.26
C GLN A 142 10.01 15.41 -3.78
N LYS A 143 11.00 15.15 -2.92
CA LYS A 143 10.85 15.22 -1.48
C LYS A 143 10.27 16.57 -1.03
N GLY A 144 9.19 16.54 -0.23
CA GLY A 144 8.53 17.73 0.27
C GLY A 144 7.68 18.47 -0.76
N GLU A 145 7.63 17.99 -2.01
CA GLU A 145 6.83 18.60 -3.06
C GLU A 145 5.34 18.33 -2.85
N THR A 146 4.52 19.35 -3.09
CA THR A 146 3.07 19.21 -3.23
C THR A 146 2.74 19.22 -4.72
N ARG A 147 2.16 18.14 -5.21
CA ARG A 147 1.71 18.02 -6.59
C ARG A 147 0.20 18.07 -6.68
N GLU A 148 -0.29 18.97 -7.51
CA GLU A 148 -1.70 19.00 -7.90
C GLU A 148 -1.94 18.00 -9.03
N PHE A 149 -3.03 17.24 -8.93
CA PHE A 149 -3.41 16.29 -9.95
C PHE A 149 -4.90 16.42 -10.28
N LYS A 150 -5.23 16.03 -11.52
CA LYS A 150 -6.60 15.98 -12.03
C LYS A 150 -6.92 14.55 -12.43
N LEU A 151 -7.93 13.97 -11.81
CA LEU A 151 -8.41 12.62 -12.10
C LEU A 151 -9.83 12.70 -12.63
N ILE A 152 -10.08 12.04 -13.76
CA ILE A 152 -11.40 11.99 -14.41
C ILE A 152 -11.96 10.58 -14.24
N ILE A 153 -13.15 10.47 -13.66
CA ILE A 153 -13.85 9.21 -13.45
C ILE A 153 -14.94 9.08 -14.51
N GLU A 154 -14.73 8.18 -15.46
CA GLU A 154 -15.65 7.94 -16.58
C GLU A 154 -15.80 6.43 -16.87
N PRO A 155 -16.99 5.98 -17.28
CA PRO A 155 -18.26 6.68 -17.24
C PRO A 155 -18.85 6.67 -15.81
N PHE A 156 -19.35 7.80 -15.33
CA PHE A 156 -20.03 7.91 -14.04
C PHE A 156 -21.55 7.96 -14.24
N THR A 157 -22.23 6.86 -13.88
CA THR A 157 -23.68 6.68 -14.11
C THR A 157 -24.51 6.58 -12.82
N TYR A 158 -23.87 6.78 -11.66
CA TYR A 158 -24.50 6.55 -10.37
C TYR A 158 -25.19 7.82 -9.85
N THR A 159 -26.51 7.76 -9.68
CA THR A 159 -27.35 8.94 -9.38
C THR A 159 -27.72 9.11 -7.90
N LYS A 160 -27.26 8.22 -7.02
CA LYS A 160 -27.54 8.28 -5.58
C LYS A 160 -26.35 8.86 -4.82
N GLU A 161 -26.53 9.17 -3.54
CA GLU A 161 -25.43 9.62 -2.68
C GLU A 161 -24.25 8.64 -2.69
N TYR A 162 -23.05 9.19 -2.89
CA TYR A 162 -21.78 8.48 -2.93
C TYR A 162 -20.74 9.22 -2.10
N ASN A 163 -19.69 8.51 -1.71
CA ASN A 163 -18.49 9.08 -1.10
C ASN A 163 -17.27 8.73 -1.94
N ILE A 164 -16.29 9.65 -1.99
CA ILE A 164 -15.06 9.49 -2.75
C ILE A 164 -13.90 9.42 -1.78
N SER A 165 -13.10 8.37 -1.90
CA SER A 165 -11.83 8.23 -1.20
C SER A 165 -10.67 8.33 -2.19
N LEU A 166 -9.57 8.93 -1.76
CA LEU A 166 -8.31 8.95 -2.48
C LEU A 166 -7.30 8.07 -1.77
N GLY A 167 -6.56 7.27 -2.54
CA GLY A 167 -5.39 6.55 -2.06
C GLY A 167 -4.22 6.76 -3.00
N ALA A 168 -3.02 6.98 -2.46
CA ALA A 168 -1.78 7.07 -3.22
C ALA A 168 -0.83 5.94 -2.83
N LYS A 169 -0.33 5.20 -3.82
CA LYS A 169 0.75 4.22 -3.67
C LYS A 169 1.96 4.71 -4.43
N CYS A 170 2.96 5.22 -3.72
CA CYS A 170 4.16 5.80 -4.31
C CYS A 170 5.40 4.92 -4.06
N LYS A 171 6.37 5.00 -4.98
CA LYS A 171 7.66 4.31 -4.94
C LYS A 171 8.79 5.20 -5.45
#